data_AF-C2KUU4-F1
#
_entry.id   AF-C2KUU4-F1
#
_cell.length_a   1.000
_cell.length_b   1.000
_cell.length_c   1.000
_cell.angle_alpha   90.00
_cell.angle_beta   90.00
_cell.angle_gamma   90.00
#
_symmetry.space_group_name_H-M   'P 1'
#
loop_
_entity.id
_entity.type
_entity.pdbx_description
1 polymer ?
#
loop_
_entity_poly.entity_id
_entity_poly.type
_entity_poly.pdbx_seq_one_letter_code
_entity_poly.pdbx_strand_id
1 'polypeptide(L)' 'MSKVKKDTIEVKGVAIQIYTEDFKNDYVSLTDIAKYKNREEPNVVVANWMRN' A
#
# COMPACT_ATOMS: atom_id res chain seq x y z
N MET A 1 -12.14 17.67 16.10
CA MET A 1 -10.90 16.94 15.77
C MET A 1 -11.28 15.49 15.51
N SER A 2 -10.98 14.96 14.33
CA SER A 2 -11.17 13.54 14.01
C SER A 2 -10.35 12.69 15.00
N LYS A 3 -10.96 11.64 15.55
CA LYS A 3 -10.31 10.78 16.52
C LYS A 3 -9.41 9.81 15.76
N VAL A 4 -8.09 9.94 15.92
CA VAL A 4 -7.11 9.05 15.28
C VAL A 4 -7.40 7.60 15.69
N LYS A 5 -7.64 6.75 14.70
CA LYS A 5 -7.82 5.30 14.84
C LYS A 5 -6.45 4.63 14.79
N LYS A 6 -6.34 3.50 15.48
CA LYS A 6 -5.11 2.69 15.55
C LYS A 6 -5.44 1.24 15.25
N ASP A 7 -4.61 0.60 14.45
CA ASP A 7 -4.71 -0.83 14.16
C ASP A 7 -3.32 -1.42 13.88
N THR A 8 -3.20 -2.74 13.94
CA THR A 8 -1.96 -3.46 13.63
C THR A 8 -2.24 -4.47 12.52
N ILE A 9 -1.46 -4.41 11.45
CA ILE A 9 -1.47 -5.44 10.41
C ILE A 9 -0.17 -6.25 10.47
N GLU A 10 -0.25 -7.54 10.15
CA GLU A 10 0.90 -8.42 10.05
C GLU A 10 1.27 -8.67 8.58
N VAL A 11 2.48 -8.29 8.19
CA VAL A 11 2.97 -8.42 6.81
C VAL A 11 4.28 -9.19 6.83
N LYS A 12 4.29 -10.40 6.25
CA LYS A 12 5.48 -11.28 6.21
C LYS A 12 6.13 -11.51 7.58
N GLY A 13 5.32 -11.67 8.64
CA GLY A 13 5.80 -11.84 10.02
C GLY A 13 6.29 -10.55 10.69
N VAL A 14 6.08 -9.39 10.06
CA VAL A 14 6.39 -8.06 10.62
C VAL A 14 5.09 -7.37 11.02
N ALA A 15 4.98 -6.98 12.28
CA ALA A 15 3.85 -6.19 12.78
C ALA A 15 4.03 -4.71 12.39
N ILE A 16 3.05 -4.16 11.68
CA ILE A 16 3.02 -2.76 11.24
C ILE A 16 1.83 -2.06 11.92
N GLN A 17 2.14 -1.04 12.71
CA GLN A 17 1.14 -0.21 13.37
C GLN A 17 0.66 0.91 12.42
N ILE A 18 -0.65 1.02 12.22
CA ILE A 18 -1.29 2.03 11.38
C ILE A 18 -1.98 3.07 12.26
N TYR A 19 -1.78 4.34 11.92
CA TYR A 19 -2.49 5.48 12.50
C TYR A 19 -3.20 6.20 11.37
N THR A 20 -4.51 6.32 11.44
CA THR A 20 -5.33 6.92 10.37
C THR A 20 -6.55 7.63 10.97
N GLU A 21 -7.16 8.51 10.19
CA GLU A 21 -8.43 9.11 10.55
C GLU A 21 -9.61 8.15 10.27
N ASP A 22 -9.58 7.43 9.15
CA ASP A 22 -10.76 6.71 8.67
C ASP A 22 -10.55 5.38 7.93
N PHE A 23 -9.32 4.96 7.63
CA PHE A 23 -9.00 3.77 6.80
C PHE A 23 -9.59 3.79 5.38
N LYS A 24 -10.10 4.94 4.92
CA LYS A 24 -10.70 5.10 3.59
C LYS A 24 -9.85 5.94 2.66
N ASN A 25 -9.18 6.96 3.20
CA ASN A 25 -8.43 7.94 2.42
C ASN A 25 -6.91 7.80 2.59
N ASP A 26 -6.44 6.60 2.92
CA ASP A 26 -5.02 6.26 3.01
C ASP A 26 -4.54 5.65 1.69
N TYR A 27 -3.52 6.26 1.08
CA TYR A 27 -3.00 5.83 -0.21
C TYR A 27 -1.54 5.42 -0.09
N VAL A 28 -1.18 4.36 -0.82
CA VAL A 28 0.21 3.91 -0.99
C VAL A 28 0.64 4.07 -2.44
N SER A 29 1.92 4.35 -2.66
CA SER A 29 2.47 4.55 -4.00
C SER A 29 2.48 3.24 -4.80
N LEU A 30 1.58 3.15 -5.79
CA LEU A 30 1.51 1.97 -6.68
C LEU A 30 2.80 1.78 -7.49
N THR A 31 3.44 2.87 -7.90
CA THR A 31 4.66 2.83 -8.73
C THR A 31 5.86 2.31 -7.95
N ASP A 32 5.97 2.61 -6.66
CA ASP A 32 7.07 2.09 -5.84
C ASP A 32 6.89 0.59 -5.55
N ILE A 33 5.65 0.14 -5.34
CA ILE A 33 5.35 -1.30 -5.21
C ILE A 33 5.65 -2.02 -6.53
N ALA A 34 5.33 -1.41 -7.67
CA ALA A 34 5.65 -1.97 -8.98
C ALA A 34 7.16 -2.09 -9.20
N LYS A 35 7.94 -1.04 -8.88
CA LYS A 35 9.42 -1.05 -8.95
C LYS A 35 10.04 -2.10 -8.04
N TYR A 36 9.49 -2.30 -6.85
CA TYR A 36 9.95 -3.34 -5.94
C TYR A 36 9.69 -4.74 -6.52
N LYS A 37 8.54 -4.95 -7.16
CA LYS A 37 8.16 -6.24 -7.74
C LYS A 37 8.95 -6.59 -9.01
N ASN A 38 9.12 -5.64 -9.91
CA ASN A 38 9.95 -5.77 -11.10
C ASN A 38 10.64 -4.43 -11.37
N ARG A 39 11.95 -4.40 -11.16
CA ARG A 39 12.76 -3.18 -11.31
C ARG A 39 13.02 -2.83 -12.78
N GLU A 40 13.06 -3.82 -13.66
CA GLU A 40 13.35 -3.65 -15.09
C GLU A 40 12.10 -3.17 -15.85
N GLU A 41 10.94 -3.77 -15.55
CA GLU A 41 9.67 -3.47 -16.22
C GLU A 41 8.51 -3.17 -15.24
N PRO A 42 8.61 -2.11 -14.41
CA PRO A 42 7.56 -1.76 -13.45
C PRO A 42 6.26 -1.30 -14.14
N ASN A 43 6.35 -0.73 -15.33
CA ASN A 43 5.20 -0.31 -16.14
C ASN A 43 4.31 -1.50 -16.55
N VAL A 44 4.89 -2.65 -16.86
CA VAL A 44 4.15 -3.88 -17.19
C VAL A 44 3.38 -4.38 -15.96
N VAL A 45 3.98 -4.29 -14.78
CA VAL A 45 3.31 -4.64 -13.51
C VAL A 45 2.09 -3.76 -13.27
N VAL A 46 2.24 -2.43 -13.43
CA VAL A 46 1.11 -1.49 -13.29
C VAL A 46 0.03 -1.77 -14.33
N ALA A 47 0.41 -1.95 -15.60
CA ALA A 47 -0.54 -2.25 -16.67
C ALA A 47 -1.35 -3.51 -16.39
N ASN A 48 -0.72 -4.56 -15.85
CA ASN A 48 -1.41 -5.80 -15.48
C ASN A 48 -2.38 -5.63 -14.30
N TRP A 49 -2.09 -4.76 -13.34
CA TRP A 49 -3.01 -4.47 -12.24
C TRP A 49 -4.23 -3.65 -12.68
N MET A 50 -4.02 -2.70 -13.59
CA MET A 50 -5.08 -1.80 -14.09
C MET A 50 -5.94 -2.41 -15.21
N ARG A 51 -5.71 -3.68 -15.57
CA ARG A 51 -6.37 -4.34 -16.71
C ARG A 51 -7.81 -4.79 -16.45
N ASN A 52 -8.28 -4.78 -15.20
CA ASN A 52 -9.63 -5.18 -14.81
C ASN A 52 -10.38 -4.02 -14.16
#